data_AF-A0A9D2UU86-F1
#
_entry.id   AF-A0A9D2UU86-F1
#
_cell.length_a   1.000
_cell.length_b   1.000
_cell.length_c   1.000
_cell.angle_alpha   90.00
_cell.angle_beta   90.00
_cell.angle_gamma   90.00
#
_symmetry.space_group_name_H-M   'P 1'
#
loop_
_entity.id
_entity.type
_entity.pdbx_description
1 polymer ?
#
loop_
_entity_poly.entity_id
_entity_poly.type
_entity_poly.pdbx_seq_one_letter_code
_entity_poly.pdbx_strand_id
1 'polypeptide(L)' 'KRQALHAAKLGLVHPRTHEEMMFEAPWPEDFAHLVEVLRSENKAY' A
#
# COMPACT_ATOMS: atom_id res chain seq x y z
N LYS A 1 -1.01 -4.98 -17.27
CA LYS A 1 -0.13 -3.86 -16.85
C LYS A 1 -1.00 -2.87 -16.09
N ARG A 2 -0.68 -2.55 -14.84
CA ARG A 2 -1.44 -1.59 -13.99
C ARG A 2 -0.50 -0.55 -13.40
N GLN A 3 -1.05 0.50 -12.81
CA GLN A 3 -0.27 1.53 -12.13
C GLN A 3 0.43 0.93 -10.89
N ALA A 4 1.65 1.39 -10.60
CA ALA A 4 2.32 1.16 -9.32
C ALA A 4 1.72 2.09 -8.25
N LEU A 5 0.41 1.96 -8.01
CA LEU A 5 -0.35 2.73 -7.02
C LEU A 5 -1.16 1.75 -6.14
N HIS A 6 -1.03 1.89 -4.82
CA HIS A 6 -1.75 1.06 -3.83
C HIS A 6 -2.21 1.91 -2.65
N ALA A 7 -3.50 1.89 -2.34
CA ALA A 7 -4.06 2.54 -1.15
C ALA A 7 -3.84 1.64 0.07
N ALA A 8 -2.69 1.78 0.72
CA ALA A 8 -2.30 0.90 1.83
C ALA A 8 -3.09 1.14 3.12
N LYS A 9 -3.65 2.34 3.31
CA LYS A 9 -4.40 2.73 4.51
C LYS A 9 -5.64 3.54 4.13
N LEU A 10 -6.73 3.35 4.86
CA LEU A 10 -7.97 4.13 4.74
C LEU A 10 -8.46 4.54 6.12
N GLY A 11 -8.61 5.84 6.34
CA GLY A 11 -9.14 6.41 7.58
C GLY A 11 -10.47 7.10 7.34
N LEU A 12 -11.42 6.91 8.27
CA LEU A 12 -12.73 7.54 8.22
C LEU A 12 -13.34 7.67 9.61
N VAL A 13 -14.34 8.55 9.74
CA VAL A 13 -15.23 8.60 10.90
C VAL A 13 -16.46 7.76 10.58
N HIS A 14 -16.78 6.77 11.41
CA HIS A 14 -17.90 5.88 11.15
C HIS A 14 -19.23 6.67 11.16
N PRO A 15 -20.05 6.62 10.10
CA PRO A 15 -21.19 7.54 9.94
C PRO A 15 -22.31 7.34 10.97
N ARG A 16 -22.40 6.15 11.59
CA ARG A 16 -23.35 5.85 12.68
C ARG A 16 -22.81 6.07 14.09
N THR A 17 -21.59 5.62 14.40
CA THR A 17 -21.02 5.66 15.76
C THR A 17 -20.16 6.90 15.99
N HIS A 18 -19.78 7.61 14.93
CA HIS A 18 -18.83 8.74 14.95
C HIS A 18 -17.45 8.41 15.51
N GLU A 19 -17.10 7.12 15.57
CA GLU A 19 -15.77 6.68 15.99
C GLU A 19 -14.78 6.80 14.83
N GLU A 20 -13.54 7.19 15.15
CA GLU A 20 -12.44 7.16 14.20
C GLU A 20 -12.02 5.72 13.93
N MET A 21 -11.92 5.36 12.65
CA MET A 21 -11.54 4.02 12.20
C MET A 21 -10.38 4.08 11.22
N MET A 22 -9.48 3.10 11.34
CA MET A 22 -8.34 2.91 10.45
C MET A 22 -8.34 1.50 9.90
N PHE A 23 -8.23 1.38 8.59
CA PHE A 23 -8.11 0.12 7.88
C PHE A 23 -6.76 0.07 7.18
N GLU A 24 -6.15 -1.11 7.13
CA GLU A 24 -4.88 -1.35 6.43
C GLU A 24 -5.03 -2.54 5.48
N ALA A 25 -4.37 -2.46 4.33
CA ALA A 25 -4.30 -3.54 3.35
C ALA A 25 -2.84 -3.85 3.01
N PRO A 26 -2.40 -5.12 3.11
CA PRO A 26 -1.04 -5.50 2.73
C PRO A 26 -0.80 -5.17 1.26
N TRP A 27 0.48 -5.04 0.90
CA TRP A 27 0.84 -4.84 -0.50
C TRP A 27 0.42 -6.04 -1.34
N PRO A 28 -0.14 -5.80 -2.54
CA PRO A 28 -0.29 -6.85 -3.54
C PRO A 28 1.08 -7.42 -3.92
N GLU A 29 1.12 -8.70 -4.28
CA GLU A 29 2.35 -9.44 -4.57
C GLU A 29 3.20 -8.80 -5.68
N ASP A 30 2.56 -8.35 -6.76
CA ASP A 30 3.23 -7.67 -7.87
C ASP A 30 3.86 -6.33 -7.46
N PHE A 31 3.26 -5.61 -6.52
CA PHE A 31 3.81 -4.37 -5.97
C PHE A 31 5.05 -4.67 -5.11
N ALA A 32 4.97 -5.69 -4.25
CA ALA A 32 6.08 -6.11 -3.42
C ALA A 32 7.28 -6.56 -4.27
N HIS A 33 7.02 -7.34 -5.33
CA HIS A 33 8.05 -7.79 -6.26
C HIS A 33 8.70 -6.61 -7.01
N LEU A 34 7.92 -5.67 -7.53
CA LEU A 34 8.44 -4.48 -8.20
C LEU A 34 9.39 -3.68 -7.29
N VAL A 35 8.98 -3.45 -6.04
CA VAL A 35 9.80 -2.72 -5.06
C VAL A 35 11.11 -3.46 -4.76
N GLU A 36 11.07 -4.79 -4.66
CA GLU A 36 12.28 -5.58 -4.41
C GLU A 36 13.28 -5.48 -5.56
N VAL A 37 12.82 -5.58 -6.81
CA VAL A 37 13.68 -5.42 -7.99
C VAL A 37 14.31 -4.02 -8.03
N LEU A 38 13.52 -2.97 -7.80
CA LEU A 38 14.07 -1.61 -7.80
C LEU A 38 15.09 -1.38 -6.67
N ARG A 39 14.88 -2.01 -5.51
CA ARG A 39 15.82 -1.94 -4.38
C ARG A 39 17.11 -2.71 -4.66
N SER A 40 17.02 -3.87 -5.30
CA SER A 40 18.20 -4.68 -5.65
C SER A 40 19.04 -3.99 -6.72
N GLU A 41 18.40 -3.43 -7.76
CA GLU A 41 19.07 -2.66 -8.80
C GLU A 41 19.74 -1.42 -8.24
N ASN A 42 19.05 -0.62 -7.42
CA ASN A 42 19.64 0.59 -6.82
C ASN A 42 20.88 0.29 -5.97
N LYS A 43 20.85 -0.78 -5.15
CA LYS A 43 22.01 -1.19 -4.34
C LYS A 43 23.22 -1.64 -5.15
N ALA A 44 23.03 -2.02 -6.42
CA ALA A 44 24.10 -2.46 -7.30
C ALA A 44 24.84 -1.31 -8.00
N TYR A 45 24.35 -0.07 -7.85
CA TYR A 45 24.98 1.17 -8.30
C TYR A 45 25.62 1.94 -7.14
#